data_AF-A0A6N7IGR7-F1
#
_entry.id   AF-A0A6N7IGR7-F1
#
_cell.length_a   1.000
_cell.length_b   1.000
_cell.length_c   1.000
_cell.angle_alpha   90.00
_cell.angle_beta   90.00
_cell.angle_gamma   90.00
#
_symmetry.space_group_name_H-M   'P 1'
#
loop_
_entity.id
_entity.type
_entity.pdbx_description
1 polymer ?
#
loop_
_entity_poly.entity_id
_entity_poly.type
_entity_poly.pdbx_seq_one_letter_code
_entity_poly.pdbx_strand_id
1 'polypeptide(L)'
;MRFASMHKKHITNAECRTEFDIWREGSVRRGTISAGVSEFRTHFVVESPESDRDVEMLIRLAKRGCFAEQLVQNAVPLRSTYSVNGRDAQIEL
;
A
#
# COMPACT_ATOMS: atom_id res chain seq x y z
N MET A 1 3.77 16.12 -5.34
CA MET A 1 4.22 15.20 -4.26
C MET A 1 4.22 15.91 -2.90
N ARG A 2 3.60 15.36 -1.84
CA ARG A 2 3.42 16.05 -0.54
C ARG A 2 4.74 16.38 0.18
N PHE A 3 5.71 15.48 0.16
CA PHE A 3 7.00 15.70 0.82
C PHE A 3 7.86 16.74 0.10
N ALA A 4 7.70 16.90 -1.22
CA ALA A 4 8.40 17.93 -1.99
C ALA A 4 8.01 19.34 -1.56
N SER A 5 6.70 19.62 -1.41
CA SER A 5 6.23 20.94 -0.96
C SER A 5 6.69 21.26 0.47
N MET A 6 6.70 20.26 1.36
CA MET A 6 7.20 20.41 2.74
C MET A 6 8.69 20.72 2.80
N HIS A 7 9.48 20.14 1.89
CA HIS A 7 10.91 20.42 1.76
C HIS A 7 11.22 21.63 0.86
N LYS A 8 10.20 22.35 0.37
CA LYS A 8 10.33 23.48 -0.56
C LYS A 8 11.12 23.11 -1.83
N LYS A 9 10.87 21.90 -2.33
CA LYS A 9 11.48 21.33 -3.54
C LYS A 9 10.47 21.31 -4.68
N HIS A 10 10.95 21.54 -5.90
CA HIS A 10 10.11 21.55 -7.09
C HIS A 10 10.07 20.18 -7.76
N ILE A 11 8.89 19.59 -7.91
CA ILE A 11 8.66 18.39 -8.71
C ILE A 11 7.65 18.76 -9.80
N THR A 12 8.05 18.62 -11.06
CA THR A 12 7.21 18.96 -12.21
C THR A 12 6.18 17.87 -12.47
N ASN A 13 6.60 16.61 -12.40
CA ASN A 13 5.75 15.44 -12.59
C ASN A 13 6.14 14.32 -11.62
N ALA A 14 5.17 13.54 -11.18
CA ALA A 14 5.40 12.34 -10.41
C ALA A 14 4.32 11.30 -10.71
N GLU A 15 4.74 10.13 -11.17
CA GLU A 15 3.89 8.97 -11.47
C GLU A 15 4.32 7.78 -10.63
N CYS A 16 3.35 6.98 -10.18
CA CYS A 16 3.59 5.74 -9.46
C CYS A 16 2.73 4.64 -10.06
N ARG A 17 3.37 3.66 -10.69
CA ARG A 17 2.70 2.41 -11.07
C ARG A 17 2.87 1.39 -9.95
N THR A 18 1.79 0.70 -9.59
CA THR A 18 1.80 -0.34 -8.56
C THR A 18 1.21 -1.63 -9.10
N GLU A 19 1.87 -2.76 -8.84
CA GLU A 19 1.49 -4.08 -9.34
C GLU A 19 1.51 -5.09 -8.20
N PHE A 20 0.58 -6.04 -8.23
CA PHE A 20 0.43 -7.09 -7.23
C PHE A 20 0.25 -8.43 -7.91
N ASP A 21 0.91 -9.46 -7.39
CA ASP A 21 0.63 -10.84 -7.76
C ASP A 21 -0.23 -11.47 -6.66
N ILE A 22 -1.50 -11.71 -6.99
CA ILE A 22 -2.49 -12.22 -6.05
C ILE A 22 -2.87 -13.65 -6.38
N TRP A 23 -3.16 -14.44 -5.36
CA TRP A 23 -3.65 -15.81 -5.52
C TRP A 23 -4.81 -16.09 -4.57
N ARG A 24 -5.64 -17.06 -4.96
CA ARG A 24 -6.75 -17.57 -4.16
C ARG A 24 -7.02 -19.02 -4.51
N GLU A 25 -7.24 -19.83 -3.50
CA GLU A 25 -7.46 -21.27 -3.64
C GLU A 25 -8.52 -21.78 -2.66
N GLY A 26 -8.85 -23.08 -2.77
CA GLY A 26 -9.78 -23.75 -1.87
C GLY A 26 -11.22 -23.86 -2.37
N SER A 27 -12.16 -24.09 -1.45
CA SER A 27 -13.58 -24.30 -1.77
C SER A 27 -14.48 -23.51 -0.85
N VAL A 28 -15.40 -22.75 -1.44
CA VAL A 28 -16.45 -22.04 -0.70
C VAL A 28 -17.34 -23.02 0.07
N ARG A 29 -17.80 -24.10 -0.58
CA ARG A 29 -18.70 -25.08 0.04
C ARG A 29 -18.07 -25.82 1.22
N ARG A 30 -16.75 -26.05 1.18
CA ARG A 30 -16.02 -26.72 2.28
C ARG A 30 -15.47 -25.74 3.31
N GLY A 31 -15.58 -24.42 3.11
CA GLY A 31 -15.02 -23.42 4.02
C GLY A 31 -13.49 -23.39 4.06
N THR A 32 -12.81 -23.77 2.97
CA THR A 32 -11.33 -23.87 2.93
C THR A 32 -10.69 -22.79 2.06
N ILE A 33 -11.35 -21.64 1.88
CA ILE A 33 -10.81 -20.57 1.03
C ILE A 33 -9.58 -19.95 1.71
N SER A 34 -8.51 -19.81 0.94
CA SER A 34 -7.31 -19.07 1.32
C SER A 34 -6.92 -18.13 0.18
N ALA A 35 -6.32 -17.00 0.52
CA ALA A 35 -5.83 -16.02 -0.44
C ALA A 35 -4.57 -15.34 0.09
N GLY A 36 -3.78 -14.80 -0.82
CA GLY A 36 -2.58 -14.04 -0.48
C GLY A 36 -2.07 -13.20 -1.63
N VAL A 37 -1.01 -12.45 -1.33
CA VAL A 37 -0.26 -11.64 -2.29
C VAL A 37 1.19 -12.12 -2.24
N SER A 38 1.74 -12.58 -3.35
CA SER A 38 3.11 -13.11 -3.41
C SER A 38 4.16 -12.02 -3.64
N GLU A 39 3.81 -10.95 -4.33
CA GLU A 39 4.71 -9.83 -4.57
C GLU A 39 3.93 -8.51 -4.74
N PHE A 40 4.50 -7.41 -4.22
CA PHE A 40 4.03 -6.05 -4.43
C PHE A 40 5.17 -5.20 -4.99
N ARG A 41 4.99 -4.67 -6.19
CA ARG A 41 6.01 -3.88 -6.90
C ARG A 41 5.52 -2.47 -7.11
N THR A 42 6.44 -1.51 -7.01
CA THR A 42 6.16 -0.11 -7.33
C THR A 42 7.22 0.44 -8.27
N HIS A 43 6.79 1.18 -9.29
CA HIS A 43 7.67 1.90 -10.20
C HIS A 43 7.33 3.39 -10.12
N PHE A 44 8.32 4.21 -9.76
CA PHE A 44 8.13 5.64 -9.51
C PHE A 44 8.90 6.43 -10.57
N VAL A 45 8.20 7.28 -11.32
CA VAL A 45 8.80 8.17 -12.32
C VAL A 45 8.64 9.60 -11.81
N VAL A 46 9.72 10.37 -11.79
CA VAL A 46 9.73 11.74 -11.28
C VAL A 46 10.46 12.63 -12.26
N GLU A 47 9.85 13.75 -12.61
CA GLU A 47 10.49 14.82 -13.38
C GLU A 47 10.70 16.02 -12.45
N SER A 48 11.94 16.48 -12.38
CA SER A 48 12.35 17.52 -11.43
C SER A 48 13.57 18.28 -11.93
N PRO A 49 13.66 19.60 -11.73
CA PRO A 49 14.88 20.36 -11.92
C PRO A 49 15.85 20.24 -10.71
N GLU A 50 15.43 19.61 -9.61
CA GLU A 50 16.25 19.42 -8.41
C GLU A 50 17.34 18.36 -8.62
N SER A 51 18.34 18.34 -7.73
CA SER A 51 19.41 17.33 -7.78
C SER A 51 18.90 15.90 -7.55
N ASP A 52 19.57 14.91 -8.13
CA ASP A 52 19.26 13.48 -7.92
C ASP A 52 19.21 13.11 -6.43
N ARG A 53 20.14 13.67 -5.63
CA ARG A 53 20.18 13.45 -4.18
C ARG A 53 18.92 13.96 -3.48
N ASP A 54 18.44 15.14 -3.88
CA ASP A 54 17.21 15.70 -3.32
C ASP A 54 15.99 14.87 -3.74
N VAL A 55 15.92 14.47 -5.01
CA VAL A 55 14.84 13.62 -5.52
C VAL A 55 14.83 12.26 -4.80
N GLU A 56 15.99 11.62 -4.63
CA GLU A 56 16.12 10.35 -3.91
C GLU A 56 15.64 10.47 -2.46
N MET A 57 16.07 11.52 -1.75
CA MET A 57 15.62 11.80 -0.40
C MET A 57 14.09 11.93 -0.34
N LEU A 58 13.50 12.70 -1.27
CA LEU A 58 12.05 12.87 -1.34
C LEU A 58 11.33 11.55 -1.61
N ILE A 59 11.83 10.73 -2.53
CA ILE A 59 11.26 9.40 -2.83
C ILE A 59 11.30 8.54 -1.57
N ARG A 60 12.43 8.50 -0.85
CA ARG A 60 12.54 7.76 0.42
C ARG A 60 11.52 8.23 1.46
N LEU A 61 11.29 9.53 1.57
CA LEU A 61 10.25 10.09 2.45
C LEU A 61 8.85 9.65 2.01
N ALA A 62 8.55 9.69 0.71
CA ALA A 62 7.27 9.20 0.20
C ALA A 62 7.05 7.71 0.44
N LYS A 63 8.06 6.88 0.27
CA LYS A 63 7.99 5.43 0.50
C LYS A 63 7.77 5.10 1.97
N ARG A 64 8.48 5.78 2.88
CA ARG A 64 8.23 5.68 4.33
C ARG A 64 6.85 6.17 4.75
N GLY A 65 6.31 7.18 4.05
CA GLY A 65 4.97 7.70 4.29
C GLY A 65 3.85 6.98 3.55
N CYS A 66 4.16 5.98 2.72
CA CYS A 66 3.17 5.29 1.90
C CYS A 66 2.43 4.23 2.72
N PHE A 67 1.17 4.49 3.05
CA PHE A 67 0.36 3.57 3.86
C PHE A 67 0.28 2.17 3.25
N ALA A 68 0.19 2.03 1.92
CA ALA A 68 0.14 0.72 1.26
C ALA A 68 1.45 -0.08 1.49
N GLU A 69 2.60 0.55 1.31
CA GLU A 69 3.89 -0.10 1.59
C GLU A 69 4.06 -0.41 3.08
N GLN A 70 3.59 0.47 3.97
CA GLN A 70 3.60 0.20 5.41
C GLN A 70 2.68 -0.97 5.80
N LEU A 71 1.53 -1.14 5.16
CA LEU A 71 0.65 -2.30 5.37
C LEU A 71 1.28 -3.60 4.88
N VAL A 72 2.09 -3.56 3.81
CA VAL A 72 2.83 -4.73 3.32
C VAL A 72 4.01 -5.08 4.23
N GLN A 73 4.74 -4.07 4.73
CA GLN A 73 5.94 -4.27 5.53
C GLN A 73 5.65 -4.61 6.99
N ASN A 74 4.47 -4.25 7.50
CA ASN A 74 4.14 -4.40 8.91
C ASN A 74 2.86 -5.20 9.07
N ALA A 75 2.90 -6.24 9.92
CA ALA A 75 1.69 -6.88 10.39
C ALA A 75 0.92 -5.89 11.28
N VAL A 76 -0.21 -5.39 10.78
CA VAL A 76 -1.13 -4.55 11.56
C VAL A 76 -2.31 -5.38 12.05
N PRO A 77 -2.85 -5.12 13.26
CA PRO A 77 -4.05 -5.80 13.73
C PRO A 77 -5.22 -5.57 12.77
N LEU A 78 -5.83 -6.66 12.30
CA LEU A 78 -7.03 -6.62 11.46
C LEU A 78 -8.26 -6.92 12.32
N ARG A 79 -9.24 -6.03 12.31
CA ARG A 79 -10.52 -6.22 13.01
C ARG A 79 -11.66 -6.25 12.00
N SER A 80 -12.35 -7.38 11.93
CA SER A 80 -13.50 -7.57 11.05
C SER A 80 -14.77 -7.71 11.87
N THR A 81 -15.76 -6.86 11.58
CA THR A 81 -17.08 -6.88 12.21
C THR A 81 -18.16 -7.10 11.16
N TYR A 82 -19.25 -7.74 11.53
CA TYR A 82 -20.41 -7.91 10.65
C TYR A 82 -21.71 -7.77 11.44
N SER A 83 -22.78 -7.37 10.74
CA SER A 83 -24.13 -7.25 11.30
C SER A 83 -25.07 -8.21 10.58
N VAL A 84 -25.81 -9.04 11.32
CA VAL A 84 -26.84 -9.93 10.78
C VAL A 84 -28.13 -9.74 11.58
N ASN A 85 -29.21 -9.38 10.90
CA ASN A 85 -30.54 -9.15 11.49
C ASN A 85 -30.49 -8.19 12.69
N GLY A 86 -29.74 -7.10 12.58
CA GLY A 86 -29.61 -6.08 13.64
C GLY A 86 -28.73 -6.50 14.82
N ARG A 87 -27.99 -7.62 14.72
CA ARG A 87 -27.02 -8.04 15.74
C ARG A 87 -25.61 -7.90 15.20
N ASP A 88 -24.78 -7.16 15.93
CA ASP A 88 -23.38 -6.94 15.61
C ASP A 88 -22.51 -8.05 16.22
N ALA A 89 -21.55 -8.53 15.45
CA ALA A 89 -20.58 -9.53 15.87
C ALA A 89 -19.20 -9.24 15.25
N GLN A 90 -18.17 -9.90 15.80
CA GLN A 90 -16.82 -9.89 15.26
C GLN A 90 -16.49 -11.27 14.67
N ILE A 91 -15.61 -11.28 13.68
CA ILE A 91 -15.04 -12.49 13.11
C ILE A 91 -13.52 -12.41 13.13
N GLU A 92 -12.90 -13.47 13.61
CA GLU A 92 -11.47 -13.69 13.53
C GLU A 92 -11.16 -14.43 12.22
N LEU A 93 -10.11 -13.99 11.53
CA LEU A 93 -9.64 -14.54 10.26
C LEU A 93 -8.39 -15.39 10.49
#